data_AF-A0A916MAJ5-F1
#
_entry.id   AF-A0A916MAJ5-F1
#
_cell.length_a   1.000
_cell.length_b   1.000
_cell.length_c   1.000
_cell.angle_alpha   90.00
_cell.angle_beta   90.00
_cell.angle_gamma   90.00
#
_symmetry.space_group_name_H-M   'P 1'
#
loop_
_entity.id
_entity.type
_entity.pdbx_description
1 polymer ?
#
loop_
_entity_poly.entity_id
_entity_poly.type
_entity_poly.pdbx_seq_one_letter_code
_entity_poly.pdbx_strand_id
1 'polypeptide(L)'
;MSELPPPIPAIPALPATPPLTPGRIGGRQYEPGPAGEFRIGDAFSLGWTAMTAQYGVLLGALVVCGLISIAGYVLASFIPLVGSFAGFLIAPLGFGLSFTFVRAVRGNSVEVMEFFTHLKNTYWQVVLINLLLTLISFAALLPFGVAIVFLIFVLSASGGASAPVAIAILAVLGIACVLGSLYFQARLAFAPLLYLDAPPGSLEIMEALKLSWRRTADAAWPLVGLAILLVIVNVATLLLLVVGAILLGAPLSAAVNAAAYDLICPVGRDGLCPKCGYDCRGTGSAVCPECGDSLFA
;
A
#
# COMPACT_ATOMS: atom_id res chain seq x y z
N MET A 1 -58.00 18.24 -9.35
CA MET A 1 -57.39 19.17 -8.39
C MET A 1 -56.43 18.35 -7.56
N SER A 2 -55.15 18.34 -7.92
CA SER A 2 -54.09 17.60 -7.23
C SER A 2 -53.57 18.49 -6.09
N GLU A 3 -53.81 18.07 -4.85
CA GLU A 3 -53.27 18.75 -3.67
C GLU A 3 -51.73 18.66 -3.68
N LEU A 4 -51.08 19.82 -3.61
CA LEU A 4 -49.63 19.91 -3.47
C LEU A 4 -49.23 19.41 -2.08
N PRO A 5 -48.15 18.63 -1.96
CA PRO A 5 -47.66 18.15 -0.67
C PRO A 5 -47.27 19.32 0.25
N PRO A 6 -47.45 19.16 1.57
CA PRO A 6 -47.15 20.21 2.53
C PRO A 6 -45.66 20.60 2.49
N PRO A 7 -45.34 21.88 2.74
CA PRO A 7 -43.97 22.38 2.73
C PRO A 7 -43.13 21.70 3.82
N ILE A 8 -41.92 21.31 3.44
CA ILE A 8 -40.94 20.68 4.33
C ILE A 8 -40.55 21.70 5.43
N PRO A 9 -40.58 21.32 6.72
CA PRO A 9 -40.18 22.21 7.81
C PRO A 9 -38.70 22.61 7.66
N ALA A 10 -38.44 23.90 7.87
CA ALA A 10 -37.10 24.47 7.77
C ALA A 10 -36.15 23.81 8.77
N ILE A 11 -35.02 23.30 8.27
CA ILE A 11 -33.94 22.76 9.08
C ILE A 11 -33.39 23.90 9.96
N PRO A 12 -33.32 23.75 11.30
CA PRO A 12 -32.72 24.74 12.17
C PRO A 12 -31.29 25.03 11.70
N ALA A 13 -30.94 26.32 11.60
CA ALA A 13 -29.58 26.72 11.26
C ALA A 13 -28.61 26.07 12.25
N LEU A 14 -27.70 25.23 11.75
CA LEU A 14 -26.65 24.62 12.54
C LEU A 14 -25.86 25.75 13.25
N PRO A 15 -25.57 25.60 14.56
CA PRO A 15 -24.70 26.54 15.24
C PRO A 15 -23.39 26.66 14.46
N ALA A 16 -22.91 27.89 14.29
CA ALA A 16 -21.66 28.16 13.60
C ALA A 16 -20.57 27.28 14.21
N THR A 17 -20.04 26.33 13.42
CA THR A 17 -18.94 25.48 13.83
C THR A 17 -17.83 26.39 14.34
N PRO A 18 -17.37 26.22 15.60
CA PRO A 18 -16.23 26.97 16.08
C PRO A 18 -15.07 26.73 15.08
N PRO A 19 -14.32 27.77 14.72
CA PRO A 19 -13.22 27.62 13.80
C PRO A 19 -12.32 26.50 14.31
N LEU A 20 -12.10 25.46 13.49
CA LEU A 20 -11.11 24.43 13.74
C LEU A 20 -9.79 25.16 13.93
N THR A 21 -9.40 25.39 15.18
CA THR A 21 -8.10 25.95 15.49
C THR A 21 -7.10 24.97 14.87
N PRO A 22 -6.23 25.39 13.93
CA PRO A 22 -5.11 24.57 13.46
C PRO A 22 -4.05 24.55 14.57
N GLY A 23 -4.46 24.13 15.76
CA GLY A 23 -3.67 24.04 16.96
C GLY A 23 -3.32 22.59 17.15
N ARG A 24 -2.19 22.19 16.57
CA ARG A 24 -1.27 21.17 17.10
C ARG A 24 -1.98 20.06 17.87
N ILE A 25 -2.42 19.01 17.16
CA ILE A 25 -2.72 17.72 17.81
C ILE A 25 -1.46 17.38 18.61
N GLY A 26 -1.54 17.55 19.93
CA GLY A 26 -0.36 17.63 20.78
C GLY A 26 0.38 16.30 20.79
N GLY A 27 1.51 16.21 20.09
CA GLY A 27 2.53 15.16 20.24
C GLY A 27 2.07 13.70 20.15
N ARG A 28 0.80 13.40 19.85
CA ARG A 28 0.30 12.03 19.75
C ARG A 28 0.77 11.44 18.43
N GLN A 29 1.63 10.44 18.53
CA GLN A 29 2.09 9.65 17.40
C GLN A 29 0.89 8.98 16.75
N TYR A 30 0.86 8.97 15.42
CA TYR A 30 -0.17 8.26 14.66
C TYR A 30 -0.13 6.76 14.99
N GLU A 31 -1.29 6.22 15.41
CA GLU A 31 -1.45 4.81 15.70
C GLU A 31 -2.70 4.27 14.96
N PRO A 32 -2.54 3.26 14.08
CA PRO A 32 -3.67 2.60 13.42
C PRO A 32 -4.60 1.90 14.41
N GLY A 33 -5.82 1.59 13.99
CA GLY A 33 -6.80 0.86 14.82
C GLY A 33 -6.32 -0.55 15.17
N PRO A 34 -6.94 -1.25 16.13
CA PRO A 34 -6.54 -2.61 16.48
C PRO A 34 -6.64 -3.53 15.26
N ALA A 35 -5.56 -4.28 14.97
CA ALA A 35 -5.54 -5.23 13.87
C ALA A 35 -6.35 -6.47 14.23
N GLY A 36 -7.17 -6.95 13.29
CA GLY A 36 -7.84 -8.25 13.41
C GLY A 36 -6.90 -9.40 13.02
N GLU A 37 -7.39 -10.64 13.12
CA GLU A 37 -6.71 -11.79 12.54
C GLU A 37 -6.67 -11.65 11.01
N PHE A 38 -5.48 -11.69 10.42
CA PHE A 38 -5.33 -11.55 8.99
C PHE A 38 -5.53 -12.88 8.27
N ARG A 39 -6.50 -12.92 7.34
CA ARG A 39 -6.75 -14.08 6.48
C ARG A 39 -6.67 -13.65 5.01
N ILE A 40 -5.97 -14.45 4.21
CA ILE A 40 -5.80 -14.19 2.77
C ILE A 40 -7.17 -14.12 2.06
N GLY A 41 -8.10 -15.01 2.42
CA GLY A 41 -9.46 -15.03 1.83
C GLY A 41 -10.22 -13.73 2.04
N ASP A 42 -10.09 -13.11 3.22
CA ASP A 42 -10.77 -11.86 3.54
C ASP A 42 -10.20 -10.70 2.71
N ALA A 43 -8.88 -10.64 2.54
CA ALA A 43 -8.22 -9.67 1.67
C ALA A 43 -8.66 -9.80 0.21
N PHE A 44 -8.82 -11.04 -0.29
CA PHE A 44 -9.33 -11.28 -1.65
C PHE A 44 -10.79 -10.87 -1.80
N SER A 45 -11.66 -11.26 -0.87
CA SER A 45 -13.08 -10.93 -0.92
C SER A 45 -13.31 -9.41 -0.84
N LEU A 46 -12.61 -8.74 0.08
CA LEU A 46 -12.68 -7.29 0.26
C LEU A 46 -12.11 -6.56 -0.97
N GLY A 47 -10.94 -6.96 -1.45
CA GLY A 47 -10.31 -6.39 -2.65
C GLY A 47 -11.17 -6.56 -3.90
N TRP A 48 -11.77 -7.74 -4.11
CA TRP A 48 -12.69 -8.02 -5.21
C TRP A 48 -13.94 -7.12 -5.16
N THR A 49 -14.54 -6.99 -3.98
CA THR A 49 -15.73 -6.16 -3.76
C THR A 49 -15.43 -4.69 -4.06
N ALA A 50 -14.33 -4.17 -3.54
CA ALA A 50 -13.90 -2.79 -3.78
C ALA A 50 -13.58 -2.54 -5.27
N MET A 51 -12.86 -3.47 -5.90
CA MET A 51 -12.52 -3.38 -7.32
C MET A 51 -13.76 -3.37 -8.20
N THR A 52 -14.72 -4.27 -7.97
CA THR A 52 -15.93 -4.37 -8.80
C THR A 52 -16.90 -3.20 -8.59
N ALA A 53 -16.94 -2.61 -7.38
CA ALA A 53 -17.76 -1.44 -7.10
C ALA A 53 -17.32 -0.19 -7.89
N GLN A 54 -16.01 0.00 -8.12
CA GLN A 54 -15.46 1.19 -8.78
C GLN A 54 -14.48 0.84 -9.92
N TYR A 55 -14.75 -0.24 -10.64
CA TYR A 55 -13.82 -0.85 -11.59
C TYR A 55 -13.29 0.12 -12.65
N GLY A 56 -14.17 0.89 -13.29
CA GLY A 56 -13.79 1.80 -14.37
C GLY A 56 -12.82 2.89 -13.93
N VAL A 57 -13.02 3.45 -12.74
CA VAL A 57 -12.15 4.52 -12.20
C VAL A 57 -10.81 3.96 -11.76
N LEU A 58 -10.80 2.82 -11.06
CA LEU A 58 -9.57 2.16 -10.60
C LEU A 58 -8.71 1.68 -11.77
N LEU A 59 -9.34 1.10 -12.81
CA LEU A 59 -8.66 0.74 -14.05
C LEU A 59 -8.11 1.98 -14.77
N GLY A 60 -8.89 3.06 -14.85
CA GLY A 60 -8.46 4.32 -15.43
C GLY A 60 -7.23 4.90 -14.71
N ALA A 61 -7.24 4.92 -13.37
CA ALA A 61 -6.11 5.36 -12.57
C ALA A 61 -4.86 4.49 -12.79
N LEU A 62 -5.04 3.17 -12.88
CA LEU A 62 -3.96 2.22 -13.14
C LEU A 62 -3.36 2.42 -14.53
N VAL A 63 -4.17 2.60 -15.57
CA VAL A 63 -3.71 2.87 -16.93
C VAL A 63 -2.98 4.20 -17.01
N VAL A 64 -3.52 5.27 -16.42
CA VAL A 64 -2.86 6.59 -16.41
C VAL A 64 -1.52 6.51 -15.68
N CYS A 65 -1.47 5.91 -14.49
CA CYS A 65 -0.24 5.71 -13.74
C CYS A 65 0.77 4.85 -14.51
N GLY A 66 0.31 3.78 -15.17
CA GLY A 66 1.12 2.90 -15.99
C GLY A 66 1.74 3.62 -17.20
N LEU A 67 0.95 4.40 -17.93
CA LEU A 67 1.43 5.19 -19.07
C LEU A 67 2.47 6.23 -18.65
N ILE A 68 2.24 6.93 -17.53
CA ILE A 68 3.21 7.88 -16.97
C ILE A 68 4.49 7.17 -16.56
N SER A 69 4.38 6.01 -15.93
CA SER A 69 5.54 5.21 -15.51
C SER A 69 6.36 4.75 -16.71
N ILE A 70 5.71 4.20 -17.74
CA ILE A 70 6.37 3.77 -18.99
C ILE A 70 7.06 4.97 -19.65
N ALA A 71 6.37 6.10 -19.80
CA ALA A 71 6.96 7.31 -20.36
C ALA A 71 8.17 7.78 -19.54
N GLY A 72 8.08 7.76 -18.21
CA GLY A 72 9.18 8.09 -17.30
C GLY A 72 10.39 7.19 -17.49
N TYR A 73 10.20 5.87 -17.57
CA TYR A 73 11.30 4.93 -17.81
C TYR A 73 11.92 5.10 -19.20
N VAL A 74 11.10 5.28 -20.24
CA VAL A 74 11.59 5.51 -21.62
C VAL A 74 12.41 6.80 -21.67
N LEU A 75 11.89 7.90 -21.11
CA LEU A 75 12.60 9.17 -21.09
C LEU A 75 13.91 9.10 -20.29
N ALA A 76 13.90 8.43 -19.13
CA ALA A 76 15.09 8.27 -18.31
C ALA A 76 16.16 7.38 -18.95
N SER A 77 15.76 6.42 -19.80
CA SER A 77 16.70 5.54 -20.49
C SER A 77 17.64 6.26 -21.47
N PHE A 78 17.25 7.47 -21.93
CA PHE A 78 18.10 8.31 -22.78
C PHE A 78 19.25 8.98 -22.00
N ILE A 79 19.24 8.94 -20.67
CA ILE A 79 20.26 9.53 -19.81
C ILE A 79 20.83 8.42 -18.92
N PRO A 80 22.01 7.85 -19.24
CA PRO A 80 22.53 6.63 -18.59
C PRO A 80 22.53 6.67 -17.06
N LEU A 81 22.90 7.81 -16.48
CA LEU A 81 22.93 7.99 -15.03
C LEU A 81 21.52 8.09 -14.44
N VAL A 82 20.61 8.84 -15.08
CA VAL A 82 19.24 9.05 -14.59
C VAL A 82 18.40 7.77 -14.75
N GLY A 83 18.61 7.00 -15.81
CA GLY A 83 17.95 5.71 -16.04
C GLY A 83 18.11 4.74 -14.87
N SER A 84 19.29 4.75 -14.23
CA SER A 84 19.57 3.90 -13.05
C SER A 84 18.77 4.31 -11.81
N PHE A 85 18.35 5.57 -11.71
CA PHE A 85 17.59 6.09 -10.57
C PHE A 85 16.11 6.35 -10.87
N ALA A 86 15.68 6.18 -12.12
CA ALA A 86 14.32 6.47 -12.58
C ALA A 86 13.25 5.75 -11.72
N GLY A 87 13.52 4.50 -11.33
CA GLY A 87 12.63 3.73 -10.47
C GLY A 87 12.31 4.41 -9.14
N PHE A 88 13.26 5.14 -8.54
CA PHE A 88 13.02 5.85 -7.28
C PHE A 88 12.11 7.07 -7.45
N LEU A 89 12.19 7.73 -8.61
CA LEU A 89 11.36 8.89 -8.93
C LEU A 89 9.95 8.47 -9.37
N ILE A 90 9.80 7.28 -9.94
CA ILE A 90 8.52 6.74 -10.41
C ILE A 90 7.77 6.03 -9.29
N ALA A 91 8.47 5.37 -8.35
CA ALA A 91 7.87 4.60 -7.26
C ALA A 91 6.77 5.34 -6.45
N PRO A 92 6.90 6.64 -6.12
CA PRO A 92 5.84 7.38 -5.43
C PRO A 92 4.50 7.37 -6.17
N LEU A 93 4.49 7.35 -7.50
CA LEU A 93 3.25 7.24 -8.28
C LEU A 93 2.54 5.92 -8.00
N GLY A 94 3.28 4.82 -7.89
CA GLY A 94 2.74 3.51 -7.52
C GLY A 94 2.15 3.48 -6.11
N PHE A 95 2.76 4.19 -5.15
CA PHE A 95 2.20 4.32 -3.80
C PHE A 95 0.97 5.23 -3.75
N GLY A 96 0.96 6.31 -4.53
CA GLY A 96 -0.23 7.15 -4.70
C GLY A 96 -1.40 6.34 -5.27
N LEU A 97 -1.15 5.55 -6.33
CA LEU A 97 -2.14 4.64 -6.90
C LEU A 97 -2.63 3.64 -5.85
N SER A 98 -1.71 2.99 -5.13
CA SER A 98 -2.05 2.02 -4.07
C SER A 98 -2.92 2.66 -2.98
N PHE A 99 -2.66 3.92 -2.62
CA PHE A 99 -3.49 4.66 -1.66
C PHE A 99 -4.90 4.95 -2.19
N THR A 100 -5.06 5.22 -3.49
CA THR A 100 -6.40 5.30 -4.12
C THR A 100 -7.16 3.98 -4.00
N PHE A 101 -6.50 2.83 -4.20
CA PHE A 101 -7.13 1.53 -3.96
C PHE A 101 -7.51 1.33 -2.49
N VAL A 102 -6.70 1.79 -1.54
CA VAL A 102 -7.03 1.75 -0.09
C VAL A 102 -8.30 2.57 0.18
N ARG A 103 -8.43 3.74 -0.43
CA ARG A 103 -9.64 4.57 -0.28
C ARG A 103 -10.88 3.91 -0.86
N ALA A 104 -10.76 3.24 -2.00
CA ALA A 104 -11.85 2.48 -2.61
C ALA A 104 -12.26 1.27 -1.73
N VAL A 105 -11.28 0.57 -1.13
CA VAL A 105 -11.53 -0.50 -0.15
C VAL A 105 -12.32 0.01 1.05
N ARG A 106 -12.04 1.23 1.50
CA ARG A 106 -12.76 1.91 2.59
C ARG A 106 -14.12 2.47 2.18
N GLY A 107 -14.60 2.19 0.96
CA GLY A 107 -15.90 2.64 0.47
C GLY A 107 -15.95 4.11 0.01
N ASN A 108 -14.82 4.83 -0.02
CA ASN A 108 -14.81 6.22 -0.51
C ASN A 108 -14.95 6.25 -2.03
N SER A 109 -15.67 7.24 -2.56
CA SER A 109 -15.58 7.57 -3.98
C SER A 109 -14.17 8.01 -4.32
N VAL A 110 -13.59 7.43 -5.36
CA VAL A 110 -12.26 7.80 -5.84
C VAL A 110 -12.32 8.57 -7.15
N GLU A 111 -11.37 9.48 -7.33
CA GLU A 111 -11.13 10.14 -8.61
C GLU A 111 -9.73 9.82 -9.12
N VAL A 112 -9.57 9.76 -10.45
CA VAL A 112 -8.26 9.48 -11.08
C VAL A 112 -7.21 10.52 -10.68
N MET A 113 -7.58 11.79 -10.52
CA MET A 113 -6.61 12.84 -10.19
C MET A 113 -6.22 12.87 -8.71
N GLU A 114 -6.95 12.17 -7.86
CA GLU A 114 -6.80 12.27 -6.42
C GLU A 114 -5.48 11.68 -5.89
N PHE A 115 -4.90 10.70 -6.60
CA PHE A 115 -3.60 10.15 -6.18
C PHE A 115 -2.46 11.17 -6.33
N PHE A 116 -2.55 12.12 -7.26
CA PHE A 116 -1.56 13.19 -7.37
C PHE A 116 -1.67 14.21 -6.23
N THR A 117 -2.88 14.47 -5.76
CA THR A 117 -3.14 15.44 -4.69
C THR A 117 -2.41 15.06 -3.41
N HIS A 118 -2.42 13.77 -3.05
CA HIS A 118 -1.75 13.27 -1.84
C HIS A 118 -0.22 13.31 -1.98
N LEU A 119 0.30 13.05 -3.19
CA LEU A 119 1.73 13.07 -3.45
C LEU A 119 2.33 14.47 -3.43
N LYS A 120 1.58 15.52 -3.79
CA LYS A 120 2.12 16.89 -3.93
C LYS A 120 2.95 17.36 -2.72
N ASN A 121 2.52 17.02 -1.51
CA ASN A 121 3.18 17.45 -0.27
C ASN A 121 4.05 16.37 0.40
N THR A 122 3.94 15.11 -0.05
CA THR A 122 4.59 13.94 0.57
C THR A 122 5.56 13.21 -0.36
N TYR A 123 5.69 13.67 -1.62
CA TYR A 123 6.44 12.99 -2.69
C TYR A 123 7.86 12.64 -2.24
N TRP A 124 8.63 13.63 -1.76
CA TRP A 124 10.03 13.42 -1.39
C TRP A 124 10.20 12.49 -0.18
N GLN A 125 9.25 12.52 0.74
CA GLN A 125 9.23 11.64 1.90
C GLN A 125 8.94 10.20 1.48
N VAL A 126 8.04 9.99 0.53
CA VAL A 126 7.78 8.67 -0.07
C VAL A 126 8.98 8.18 -0.87
N VAL A 127 9.65 9.05 -1.64
CA VAL A 127 10.93 8.72 -2.31
C VAL A 127 11.97 8.25 -1.29
N LEU A 128 12.10 8.96 -0.17
CA LEU A 128 13.07 8.63 0.87
C LEU A 128 12.74 7.31 1.57
N ILE A 129 11.46 7.05 1.88
CA ILE A 129 11.03 5.74 2.40
C ILE A 129 11.39 4.64 1.39
N ASN A 130 11.06 4.82 0.11
CA ASN A 130 11.35 3.82 -0.91
C ASN A 130 12.86 3.57 -1.09
N LEU A 131 13.68 4.62 -1.00
CA LEU A 131 15.13 4.51 -1.01
C LEU A 131 15.61 3.65 0.17
N LEU A 132 15.11 3.92 1.39
CA LEU A 132 15.45 3.12 2.58
C LEU A 132 15.02 1.66 2.43
N LEU A 133 13.81 1.39 1.93
CA LEU A 133 13.33 0.03 1.68
C LEU A 133 14.21 -0.72 0.67
N THR A 134 14.65 -0.04 -0.37
CA THR A 134 15.53 -0.62 -1.38
C THR A 134 16.91 -0.92 -0.81
N LEU A 135 17.48 0.00 -0.01
CA LEU A 135 18.76 -0.23 0.68
C LEU A 135 18.68 -1.41 1.66
N ILE A 136 17.59 -1.51 2.42
CA ILE A 136 17.34 -2.65 3.32
C ILE A 136 17.25 -3.96 2.53
N SER A 137 16.57 -3.93 1.38
CA SER A 137 16.43 -5.11 0.51
C SER A 137 17.78 -5.54 -0.08
N PHE A 138 18.61 -4.59 -0.51
CA PHE A 138 19.98 -4.88 -0.95
C PHE A 138 20.86 -5.43 0.17
N ALA A 139 20.75 -4.87 1.38
CA ALA A 139 21.48 -5.35 2.54
C ALA A 139 21.07 -6.80 2.89
N ALA A 140 19.78 -7.14 2.77
CA ALA A 140 19.29 -8.51 2.98
C ALA A 140 19.79 -9.51 1.94
N LEU A 141 20.05 -9.07 0.70
CA LEU A 141 20.58 -9.90 -0.39
C LEU A 141 22.11 -9.97 -0.44
N LEU A 142 22.82 -9.11 0.30
CA LEU A 142 24.29 -9.05 0.29
C LEU A 142 24.96 -10.39 0.64
N PRO A 143 24.54 -11.15 1.68
CA PRO A 143 25.14 -12.44 2.00
C PRO A 143 25.06 -13.44 0.84
N PHE A 144 23.98 -13.39 0.06
CA PHE A 144 23.80 -14.24 -1.12
C PHE A 144 24.79 -13.89 -2.22
N GLY A 145 24.97 -12.60 -2.51
CA GLY A 145 25.95 -12.14 -3.48
C GLY A 145 27.37 -12.57 -3.12
N VAL A 146 27.76 -12.45 -1.84
CA VAL A 146 29.06 -12.92 -1.34
C VAL A 146 29.22 -14.42 -1.52
N ALA A 147 28.19 -15.21 -1.22
CA ALA A 147 28.23 -16.66 -1.37
C ALA A 147 28.36 -17.10 -2.84
N ILE A 148 27.68 -16.42 -3.78
CA ILE A 148 27.83 -16.67 -5.22
C ILE A 148 29.28 -16.43 -5.65
N VAL A 149 29.86 -15.28 -5.28
CA VAL A 149 31.25 -14.94 -5.66
C VAL A 149 32.23 -15.96 -5.08
N PHE A 150 32.07 -16.33 -3.81
CA PHE A 150 32.90 -17.33 -3.16
C PHE A 150 32.82 -18.69 -3.87
N LEU A 151 31.62 -19.10 -4.28
CA LEU A 151 31.46 -20.37 -4.97
C LEU A 151 32.06 -20.36 -6.38
N ILE A 152 31.89 -19.28 -7.14
CA ILE A 152 32.52 -19.14 -8.47
C ILE A 152 34.04 -19.34 -8.35
N PHE A 153 34.64 -18.79 -7.29
CA PHE A 153 36.05 -18.99 -6.98
C PHE A 153 36.38 -20.46 -6.68
N VAL A 154 35.61 -21.14 -5.82
CA VAL A 154 35.82 -22.56 -5.47
C VAL A 154 35.66 -23.49 -6.68
N LEU A 155 34.66 -23.24 -7.53
CA LEU A 155 34.44 -24.00 -8.76
C LEU A 155 35.60 -23.83 -9.75
N SER A 156 36.10 -22.60 -9.88
CA SER A 156 37.27 -22.29 -10.71
C SER A 156 38.54 -22.97 -10.19
N ALA A 157 38.74 -23.01 -8.86
CA ALA A 157 39.90 -23.62 -8.24
C ALA A 157 39.89 -25.15 -8.25
N SER A 158 38.71 -25.77 -8.21
CA SER A 158 38.54 -27.24 -8.15
C SER A 158 38.51 -27.94 -9.52
N GLY A 159 38.65 -27.19 -10.62
CA GLY A 159 38.55 -27.76 -11.97
C GLY A 159 37.19 -28.40 -12.28
N GLY A 160 36.12 -28.00 -11.55
CA GLY A 160 34.77 -28.51 -11.75
C GLY A 160 34.44 -29.85 -11.07
N ALA A 161 35.37 -30.49 -10.36
CA ALA A 161 35.15 -31.80 -9.74
C ALA A 161 34.02 -31.82 -8.68
N SER A 162 33.70 -30.66 -8.08
CA SER A 162 32.64 -30.49 -7.07
C SER A 162 31.37 -29.80 -7.60
N ALA A 163 31.22 -29.66 -8.93
CA ALA A 163 30.15 -28.87 -9.53
C ALA A 163 28.72 -29.26 -9.07
N PRO A 164 28.33 -30.53 -8.97
CA PRO A 164 26.96 -30.88 -8.55
C PRO A 164 26.65 -30.47 -7.12
N VAL A 165 27.59 -30.66 -6.20
CA VAL A 165 27.43 -30.31 -4.78
C VAL A 165 27.36 -28.79 -4.61
N ALA A 166 28.24 -28.07 -5.32
CA ALA A 166 28.24 -26.60 -5.35
C ALA A 166 26.91 -26.03 -5.87
N ILE A 167 26.35 -26.59 -6.94
CA ILE A 167 25.04 -26.19 -7.49
C ILE A 167 23.92 -26.45 -6.48
N ALA A 168 23.91 -27.61 -5.82
CA ALA A 168 22.91 -27.93 -4.81
C ALA A 168 22.95 -26.95 -3.62
N ILE A 169 24.15 -26.61 -3.13
CA ILE A 169 24.34 -25.61 -2.06
C ILE A 169 23.82 -24.24 -2.50
N LEU A 170 24.11 -23.80 -3.73
CA LEU A 170 23.57 -22.55 -4.26
C LEU A 170 22.06 -22.55 -4.36
N ALA A 171 21.46 -23.65 -4.81
CA ALA A 171 20.02 -23.73 -4.95
C ALA A 171 19.33 -23.54 -3.59
N VAL A 172 19.81 -24.24 -2.55
CA VAL A 172 19.27 -24.13 -1.19
C VAL A 172 19.49 -22.72 -0.63
N LEU A 173 20.70 -22.18 -0.76
CA LEU A 173 21.01 -20.84 -0.26
C LEU A 173 20.21 -19.75 -0.99
N GLY A 174 20.08 -19.88 -2.32
CA GLY A 174 19.30 -18.97 -3.14
C GLY A 174 17.82 -18.97 -2.76
N ILE A 175 17.23 -20.15 -2.56
CA ILE A 175 15.85 -20.25 -2.09
C ILE A 175 15.71 -19.60 -0.70
N ALA A 176 16.62 -19.87 0.23
CA ALA A 176 16.59 -19.28 1.57
C ALA A 176 16.69 -17.74 1.52
N CYS A 177 17.56 -17.19 0.69
CA CYS A 177 17.72 -15.75 0.52
C CYS A 177 16.51 -15.09 -0.17
N VAL A 178 15.93 -15.74 -1.19
CA VAL A 178 14.70 -15.27 -1.83
C VAL A 178 13.55 -15.24 -0.81
N LEU A 179 13.33 -16.31 -0.05
CA LEU A 179 12.30 -16.35 0.98
C LEU A 179 12.53 -15.31 2.08
N GLY A 180 13.79 -15.15 2.52
CA GLY A 180 14.16 -14.09 3.47
C GLY A 180 13.85 -12.69 2.92
N SER A 181 14.21 -12.41 1.68
CA SER A 181 13.91 -11.12 1.04
C SER A 181 12.41 -10.87 0.89
N LEU A 182 11.63 -11.91 0.54
CA LEU A 182 10.17 -11.82 0.44
C LEU A 182 9.54 -11.56 1.80
N TYR A 183 10.05 -12.21 2.86
CA TYR A 183 9.64 -11.96 4.24
C TYR A 183 9.90 -10.50 4.62
N PHE A 184 11.11 -9.98 4.40
CA PHE A 184 11.43 -8.58 4.71
C PHE A 184 10.58 -7.59 3.91
N GLN A 185 10.38 -7.83 2.62
CA GLN A 185 9.54 -6.98 1.78
C GLN A 185 8.08 -7.00 2.24
N ALA A 186 7.51 -8.18 2.50
CA ALA A 186 6.14 -8.31 3.01
C ALA A 186 5.93 -7.53 4.32
N ARG A 187 6.93 -7.54 5.21
CA ARG A 187 6.89 -6.86 6.51
C ARG A 187 6.96 -5.33 6.40
N LEU A 188 7.59 -4.83 5.32
CA LEU A 188 7.87 -3.41 5.14
C LEU A 188 7.07 -2.76 4.01
N ALA A 189 6.36 -3.54 3.19
CA ALA A 189 5.60 -3.09 2.01
C ALA A 189 4.58 -1.99 2.34
N PHE A 190 4.04 -1.99 3.56
CA PHE A 190 3.02 -1.03 4.00
C PHE A 190 3.58 0.26 4.61
N ALA A 191 4.90 0.41 4.77
CA ALA A 191 5.48 1.63 5.37
C ALA A 191 5.17 2.91 4.56
N PRO A 192 5.25 2.92 3.21
CA PRO A 192 4.89 4.09 2.41
C PRO A 192 3.40 4.42 2.51
N LEU A 193 2.54 3.39 2.55
CA LEU A 193 1.10 3.57 2.70
C LEU A 193 0.74 4.12 4.09
N LEU A 194 1.35 3.61 5.16
CA LEU A 194 1.19 4.15 6.52
C LEU A 194 1.58 5.63 6.59
N TYR A 195 2.64 6.04 5.90
CA TYR A 195 3.05 7.43 5.85
C TYR A 195 2.05 8.31 5.07
N LEU A 196 1.51 7.81 3.96
CA LEU A 196 0.50 8.52 3.16
C LEU A 196 -0.86 8.62 3.88
N ASP A 197 -1.19 7.62 4.69
CA ASP A 197 -2.45 7.52 5.42
C ASP A 197 -2.43 8.29 6.75
N ALA A 198 -1.25 8.60 7.26
CA ALA A 198 -1.08 9.38 8.48
C ALA A 198 -1.40 10.88 8.23
N PRO A 199 -2.04 11.59 9.17
CA PRO A 199 -2.20 13.03 9.10
C PRO A 199 -0.86 13.74 8.88
N PRO A 200 -0.80 14.82 8.08
CA PRO A 200 0.45 15.52 7.78
C PRO A 200 1.22 15.91 9.06
N GLY A 201 2.48 15.46 9.15
CA GLY A 201 3.37 15.75 10.28
C GLY A 201 3.17 14.88 11.53
N SER A 202 2.26 13.89 11.51
CA SER A 202 1.99 13.02 12.66
C SER A 202 2.85 11.75 12.73
N LEU A 203 3.47 11.34 11.63
CA LEU A 203 4.28 10.13 11.54
C LEU A 203 5.61 10.43 10.86
N GLU A 204 6.71 10.13 11.54
CA GLU A 204 8.05 10.23 10.97
C GLU A 204 8.39 9.02 10.10
N ILE A 205 9.30 9.17 9.15
CA ILE A 205 9.70 8.12 8.20
C ILE A 205 10.19 6.85 8.90
N MET A 206 11.06 6.99 9.90
CA MET A 206 11.60 5.86 10.64
C MET A 206 10.51 5.19 11.50
N GLU A 207 9.58 5.98 12.05
CA GLU A 207 8.45 5.45 12.80
C GLU A 207 7.46 4.73 11.89
N ALA A 208 7.25 5.17 10.65
CA ALA A 208 6.44 4.44 9.66
C ALA A 208 7.03 3.05 9.35
N LEU A 209 8.36 2.94 9.20
CA LEU A 209 9.05 1.66 9.01
C LEU A 209 8.89 0.74 10.22
N LYS A 210 9.16 1.25 11.43
CA LYS A 210 8.99 0.50 12.68
C LYS A 210 7.54 0.08 12.90
N LEU A 211 6.59 0.96 12.60
CA LEU A 211 5.17 0.70 12.73
C LEU A 211 4.73 -0.40 11.76
N SER A 212 5.14 -0.33 10.50
CA SER A 212 4.91 -1.39 9.51
C SER A 212 5.47 -2.74 10.00
N TRP A 213 6.70 -2.73 10.52
CA TRP A 213 7.34 -3.92 11.09
C TRP A 213 6.66 -4.43 12.36
N ARG A 214 6.07 -3.58 13.21
CA ARG A 214 5.31 -4.07 14.37
C ARG A 214 3.98 -4.66 13.93
N ARG A 215 3.26 -3.97 13.04
CA ARG A 215 1.90 -4.33 12.63
C ARG A 215 1.82 -5.59 11.78
N THR A 216 2.83 -5.87 10.98
CA THR A 216 2.84 -7.07 10.13
C THR A 216 3.39 -8.31 10.85
N ALA A 217 3.66 -8.27 12.16
CA ALA A 217 4.42 -9.34 12.85
C ALA A 217 3.65 -10.65 12.90
N ASP A 218 2.38 -10.54 13.27
CA ASP A 218 1.49 -11.71 13.41
C ASP A 218 1.03 -12.21 12.03
N ALA A 219 1.02 -11.34 11.02
CA ALA A 219 0.57 -11.63 9.66
C ALA A 219 1.72 -11.90 8.67
N ALA A 220 2.98 -12.02 9.13
CA ALA A 220 4.15 -12.04 8.26
C ALA A 220 4.14 -13.17 7.21
N TRP A 221 3.94 -14.41 7.66
CA TRP A 221 3.88 -15.57 6.76
C TRP A 221 2.64 -15.58 5.86
N PRO A 222 1.43 -15.26 6.37
CA PRO A 222 0.28 -15.02 5.50
C PRO A 222 0.51 -13.97 4.42
N LEU A 223 1.24 -12.87 4.70
CA LEU A 223 1.58 -11.85 3.72
C LEU A 223 2.56 -12.36 2.66
N VAL A 224 3.54 -13.18 3.04
CA VAL A 224 4.42 -13.86 2.07
C VAL A 224 3.60 -14.80 1.18
N GLY A 225 2.68 -15.57 1.76
CA GLY A 225 1.76 -16.43 1.02
C GLY A 225 0.86 -15.63 0.07
N LEU A 226 0.34 -14.48 0.52
CA LEU A 226 -0.43 -13.57 -0.31
C LEU A 226 0.42 -13.05 -1.48
N ALA A 227 1.65 -12.61 -1.26
CA ALA A 227 2.53 -12.12 -2.30
C ALA A 227 2.80 -13.20 -3.38
N ILE A 228 3.07 -14.44 -2.97
CA ILE A 228 3.25 -15.57 -3.90
C ILE A 228 1.96 -15.84 -4.69
N LEU A 229 0.81 -15.85 -4.02
CA LEU A 229 -0.48 -16.07 -4.67
C LEU A 229 -0.79 -14.96 -5.70
N LEU A 230 -0.51 -13.70 -5.38
CA LEU A 230 -0.66 -12.59 -6.32
C LEU A 230 0.29 -12.71 -7.52
N VAL A 231 1.52 -13.21 -7.33
CA VAL A 231 2.42 -13.52 -8.47
C VAL A 231 1.81 -14.59 -9.36
N ILE A 232 1.27 -15.67 -8.79
CA ILE A 232 0.61 -16.74 -9.55
C ILE A 232 -0.60 -16.19 -10.34
N VAL A 233 -1.44 -15.36 -9.70
CA VAL A 233 -2.58 -14.70 -10.36
C VAL A 233 -2.11 -13.82 -11.51
N ASN A 234 -1.07 -13.01 -11.30
CA ASN A 234 -0.51 -12.15 -12.36
C ASN A 234 0.05 -12.98 -13.53
N VAL A 235 0.78 -14.07 -13.26
CA VAL A 235 1.27 -14.98 -14.30
C VAL A 235 0.09 -15.64 -15.05
N ALA A 236 -0.92 -16.11 -14.34
CA ALA A 236 -2.10 -16.72 -14.96
C ALA A 236 -2.86 -15.72 -15.86
N THR A 237 -3.03 -14.48 -15.41
CA THR A 237 -3.66 -13.43 -16.23
C THR A 237 -2.80 -12.98 -17.40
N LEU A 238 -1.47 -13.03 -17.29
CA LEU A 238 -0.55 -12.79 -18.39
C LEU A 238 -0.65 -13.88 -19.47
N LEU A 239 -0.84 -15.14 -19.06
CA LEU A 239 -1.10 -16.26 -19.99
C LEU A 239 -2.43 -16.09 -20.74
N LEU A 240 -3.40 -15.35 -20.18
CA LEU A 240 -4.63 -14.92 -20.85
C LEU A 240 -4.42 -13.66 -21.73
N LEU A 241 -3.22 -13.48 -22.26
CA LEU A 241 -2.73 -12.32 -23.02
C LEU A 241 -2.54 -11.05 -22.18
N VAL A 242 -1.80 -10.09 -22.74
CA VAL A 242 -1.54 -8.77 -22.13
C VAL A 242 -2.83 -8.06 -21.70
N VAL A 243 -3.92 -8.30 -22.42
CA VAL A 243 -5.25 -7.76 -22.09
C VAL A 243 -5.75 -8.31 -20.74
N GLY A 244 -5.57 -9.61 -20.45
CA GLY A 244 -5.95 -10.21 -19.18
C GLY A 244 -5.15 -9.64 -18.00
N ALA A 245 -3.84 -9.45 -18.19
CA ALA A 245 -2.97 -8.85 -17.18
C ALA A 245 -3.38 -7.41 -16.81
N ILE A 246 -3.70 -6.59 -17.81
CA ILE A 246 -4.06 -5.18 -17.59
C ILE A 246 -5.50 -5.04 -17.06
N LEU A 247 -6.46 -5.77 -17.62
CA LEU A 247 -7.87 -5.64 -17.26
C LEU A 247 -8.20 -6.32 -15.93
N LEU A 248 -7.59 -7.47 -15.63
CA LEU A 248 -7.95 -8.25 -14.44
C LEU A 248 -6.80 -8.36 -13.44
N GLY A 249 -5.62 -8.81 -13.87
CA GLY A 249 -4.52 -9.16 -12.96
C GLY A 249 -4.01 -7.97 -12.13
N ALA A 250 -3.66 -6.88 -12.80
CA ALA A 250 -3.12 -5.68 -12.17
C ALA A 250 -4.11 -4.98 -11.22
N PRO A 251 -5.37 -4.66 -11.62
CA PRO A 251 -6.32 -4.01 -10.71
C PRO A 251 -6.71 -4.92 -9.54
N LEU A 252 -6.86 -6.23 -9.77
CA LEU A 252 -7.13 -7.19 -8.69
C LEU A 252 -5.96 -7.22 -7.70
N SER A 253 -4.73 -7.32 -8.18
CA SER A 253 -3.54 -7.35 -7.32
C SER A 253 -3.39 -6.07 -6.50
N ALA A 254 -3.67 -4.91 -7.10
CA ALA A 254 -3.65 -3.62 -6.40
C ALA A 254 -4.76 -3.56 -5.33
N ALA A 255 -5.99 -3.98 -5.66
CA ALA A 255 -7.11 -3.98 -4.74
C ALA A 255 -6.92 -4.95 -3.56
N VAL A 256 -6.38 -6.16 -3.81
CA VAL A 256 -6.11 -7.13 -2.76
C VAL A 256 -4.97 -6.68 -1.85
N ASN A 257 -3.91 -6.06 -2.38
CA ASN A 257 -2.87 -5.46 -1.54
C ASN A 257 -3.40 -4.30 -0.69
N ALA A 258 -4.26 -3.46 -1.26
CA ALA A 258 -4.93 -2.38 -0.52
C ALA A 258 -5.87 -2.91 0.57
N ALA A 259 -6.59 -4.00 0.30
CA ALA A 259 -7.41 -4.69 1.29
C ALA A 259 -6.55 -5.31 2.39
N ALA A 260 -5.41 -5.92 2.05
CA ALA A 260 -4.49 -6.44 3.04
C ALA A 260 -3.92 -5.32 3.94
N TYR A 261 -3.60 -4.16 3.35
CA TYR A 261 -3.22 -2.98 4.11
C TYR A 261 -4.33 -2.55 5.10
N ASP A 262 -5.58 -2.41 4.63
CA ASP A 262 -6.69 -1.95 5.48
C ASP A 262 -7.05 -2.95 6.59
N LEU A 263 -6.90 -4.25 6.35
CA LEU A 263 -7.12 -5.28 7.37
C LEU A 263 -6.05 -5.26 8.49
N ILE A 264 -4.80 -4.94 8.16
CA ILE A 264 -3.67 -4.94 9.10
C ILE A 264 -3.51 -3.58 9.79
N CYS A 265 -3.70 -2.53 9.02
CA CYS A 265 -3.61 -1.14 9.43
C CYS A 265 -4.96 -0.47 9.15
N PRO A 266 -6.05 -0.91 9.80
CA PRO A 266 -7.31 -0.19 9.66
C PRO A 266 -7.06 1.23 10.13
N VAL A 267 -7.68 2.21 9.45
CA VAL A 267 -7.66 3.59 9.96
C VAL A 267 -8.02 3.49 11.43
N GLY A 268 -7.16 4.05 12.29
CA GLY A 268 -7.48 4.27 13.68
C GLY A 268 -8.78 5.01 13.75
N ARG A 269 -9.89 4.27 13.85
CA ARG A 269 -11.19 4.73 14.31
C ARG A 269 -10.99 5.03 15.78
N ASP A 270 -10.20 6.05 16.04
CA ASP A 270 -9.74 6.45 17.35
C ASP A 270 -10.89 7.14 18.10
N GLY A 271 -12.11 6.61 17.98
CA GLY A 271 -13.34 7.35 18.20
C GLY A 271 -13.62 8.37 17.12
N LEU A 272 -12.65 8.80 16.32
CA LEU A 272 -12.80 9.99 15.51
C LEU A 272 -13.81 9.79 14.37
N CYS A 273 -14.83 10.65 14.36
CA CYS A 273 -15.87 10.72 13.36
C CYS A 273 -15.29 11.05 11.98
N PRO A 274 -15.64 10.30 10.92
CA PRO A 274 -14.96 10.40 9.62
C PRO A 274 -15.20 11.73 8.90
N LYS A 275 -16.28 12.43 9.24
CA LYS A 275 -16.66 13.69 8.60
C LYS A 275 -16.09 14.93 9.29
N CYS A 276 -16.03 14.94 10.63
CA CYS A 276 -15.62 16.13 11.38
C CYS A 276 -14.44 15.91 12.32
N GLY A 277 -13.92 14.68 12.44
CA GLY A 277 -12.81 14.35 13.33
C GLY A 277 -13.14 14.42 14.82
N TYR A 278 -14.42 14.41 15.20
CA TYR A 278 -14.83 14.42 16.60
C TYR A 278 -14.56 13.08 17.28
N ASP A 279 -13.95 13.08 18.47
CA ASP A 279 -13.67 11.86 19.23
C ASP A 279 -14.97 11.26 19.80
N CYS A 280 -15.50 10.23 19.14
CA CYS A 280 -16.65 9.45 19.58
C CYS A 280 -16.29 8.35 20.59
N ARG A 281 -15.05 8.28 21.11
CA ARG A 281 -14.74 7.40 22.24
C ARG A 281 -15.57 7.85 23.45
N GLY A 282 -16.48 6.99 23.91
CA GLY A 282 -17.31 7.23 25.08
C GLY A 282 -18.70 7.81 24.82
N THR A 283 -19.06 8.12 23.56
CA THR A 283 -20.41 8.63 23.24
C THR A 283 -21.49 7.55 23.26
N GLY A 284 -21.11 6.27 23.14
CA GLY A 284 -22.05 5.13 23.06
C GLY A 284 -23.01 5.19 21.86
N SER A 285 -22.83 6.17 20.98
CA SER A 285 -23.74 6.53 19.90
C SER A 285 -23.21 6.00 18.58
N ALA A 286 -24.08 5.40 17.76
CA ALA A 286 -23.77 5.03 16.37
C ALA A 286 -23.65 6.24 15.43
N VAL A 287 -23.93 7.43 15.95
CA VAL A 287 -23.95 8.69 15.24
C VAL A 287 -22.99 9.67 15.90
N CYS A 288 -22.20 10.34 15.09
CA CYS A 288 -21.28 11.38 15.52
C CYS A 288 -22.06 12.55 16.15
N PRO A 289 -21.83 12.91 17.42
CA PRO A 289 -22.64 13.94 18.10
C PRO A 289 -22.40 15.35 17.56
N GLU A 290 -21.27 15.60 16.89
CA GLU A 290 -20.97 16.88 16.26
C GLU A 290 -21.67 17.05 14.91
N CYS A 291 -21.49 16.10 13.99
CA CYS A 291 -21.95 16.27 12.60
C CYS A 291 -23.19 15.45 12.23
N GLY A 292 -23.68 14.62 13.15
CA GLY A 292 -24.88 13.80 12.94
C GLY A 292 -24.71 12.65 11.95
N ASP A 293 -23.50 12.39 11.45
CA ASP A 293 -23.27 11.29 10.52
C ASP A 293 -23.09 9.96 11.24
N SER A 294 -23.53 8.88 10.59
CA SER A 294 -23.36 7.54 11.14
C SER A 294 -21.89 7.15 11.12
N LEU A 295 -21.40 6.64 12.25
CA LEU A 295 -20.03 6.14 12.42
C LEU A 295 -19.78 4.81 11.69
N PHE A 296 -20.83 4.22 11.11
CA PHE A 296 -20.83 2.88 10.51
C PHE A 296 -21.43 2.84 9.09
N ALA A 297 -21.48 3.96 8.37
CA ALA A 297 -21.86 3.97 6.95
C ALA A 297 -20.76 3.43 6.05
#